data_AF-A0A0G1BK83-F1
#
_entry.id   AF-A0A0G1BK83-F1
#
_cell.length_a   1.000
_cell.length_b   1.000
_cell.length_c   1.000
_cell.angle_alpha   90.00
_cell.angle_beta   90.00
_cell.angle_gamma   90.00
#
_symmetry.space_group_name_H-M   'P 1'
#
loop_
_entity.id
_entity.type
_entity.pdbx_description
1 polymer ?
#
loop_
_entity_poly.entity_id
_entity_poly.type
_entity_poly.pdbx_seq_one_letter_code
_entity_poly.pdbx_strand_id
1 'polypeptide(L)'
;MEQLRLQATLSEAKVAVVNPIYENVLLRLVKSARNGIIEFNGGPLDLESEKPAWLSPVEVQSDNGSQFFHLIYLNSTPDTFSRETGADVVFFEETEIKLADKHSFVLDYYQDATQGPEPRLIIRPVQLGIAYFHSLISTGDLHLEYFQDSIARLTSELGVTVSNTYDLRRHRETTTERAYGQGVTVTSEASYDTPFGEVTVANIVVDDDDWRHYQLITRVPVDASTSKSAHLRIDSGCDSGQLYLDRGCDCREQLHAALEDVVQNDGIVVHVPTHDGRGYGTAVKMETEGMKRGVPMVFNKTNPTPLDTIQAAQVLFGEDFDLRTYDGVGRVLRAFGFEKVMLQTNNKIKIRGLEEVGLTVSRVPAITVEKHPEARHAESKKRYGQMYFKE
;
A
#
# COMPACT_ATOMS: atom_id res chain seq x y z
N MET A 1 -8.57 42.58 7.86
CA MET A 1 -8.62 42.11 9.26
C MET A 1 -8.51 40.59 9.33
N GLU A 2 -9.32 39.85 8.59
CA GLU A 2 -9.32 38.37 8.56
C GLU A 2 -8.05 37.76 7.92
N GLN A 3 -7.60 38.31 6.78
CA GLN A 3 -6.31 37.93 6.15
C GLN A 3 -5.08 38.24 7.03
N LEU A 4 -5.13 39.34 7.79
CA LEU A 4 -4.06 39.73 8.71
C LEU A 4 -4.01 38.84 9.96
N ARG A 5 -5.17 38.34 10.42
CA ARG A 5 -5.25 37.33 11.48
C ARG A 5 -4.69 35.98 11.01
N LEU A 6 -5.04 35.53 9.81
CA LEU A 6 -4.55 34.26 9.24
C LEU A 6 -3.01 34.25 9.04
N GLN A 7 -2.45 35.37 8.56
CA GLN A 7 -1.00 35.53 8.42
C GLN A 7 -0.26 35.51 9.77
N ALA A 8 -0.84 36.08 10.82
CA ALA A 8 -0.27 36.04 12.16
C ALA A 8 -0.26 34.61 12.74
N THR A 9 -1.35 33.85 12.58
CA THR A 9 -1.45 32.46 13.05
C THR A 9 -0.44 31.53 12.37
N LEU A 10 -0.16 31.73 11.08
CA LEU A 10 0.83 30.95 10.33
C LEU A 10 2.28 31.38 10.61
N SER A 11 2.52 32.60 11.08
CA SER A 11 3.88 33.07 11.43
C SER A 11 4.43 32.44 12.72
N GLU A 12 3.55 31.95 13.60
CA GLU A 12 3.91 31.21 14.82
C GLU A 12 4.08 29.70 14.57
N ALA A 13 3.52 29.17 13.49
CA ALA A 13 3.84 27.85 12.96
C ALA A 13 5.20 27.94 12.24
N LYS A 14 6.23 27.25 12.72
CA LYS A 14 7.48 27.12 11.94
C LYS A 14 7.16 26.37 10.65
N VAL A 15 6.98 27.16 9.60
CA VAL A 15 6.55 26.88 8.23
C VAL A 15 6.88 25.47 7.75
N ALA A 16 5.85 24.64 7.61
CA ALA A 16 5.82 23.55 6.65
C ALA A 16 6.07 24.14 5.25
N VAL A 17 6.95 23.54 4.46
CA VAL A 17 7.17 23.95 3.07
C VAL A 17 5.91 23.63 2.27
N VAL A 18 4.97 24.58 2.22
CA VAL A 18 3.75 24.47 1.42
C VAL A 18 4.15 24.57 -0.05
N ASN A 19 3.69 23.63 -0.87
CA ASN A 19 3.89 23.69 -2.31
C ASN A 19 3.17 24.96 -2.86
N PRO A 20 3.90 25.92 -3.47
CA PRO A 20 3.36 27.22 -3.85
C PRO A 20 2.25 27.16 -4.92
N ILE A 21 2.06 26.01 -5.59
CA ILE A 21 0.98 25.81 -6.55
C ILE A 21 -0.39 25.66 -5.85
N TYR A 22 -0.42 25.10 -4.64
CA TYR A 22 -1.66 24.73 -3.93
C TYR A 22 -1.95 25.60 -2.71
N GLU A 23 -1.08 26.58 -2.41
CA GLU A 23 -1.18 27.47 -1.25
C GLU A 23 -2.58 28.10 -1.15
N ASN A 24 -3.13 28.63 -2.25
CA ASN A 24 -4.46 29.25 -2.26
C ASN A 24 -5.64 28.27 -2.06
N VAL A 25 -5.46 26.97 -2.33
CA VAL A 25 -6.50 25.94 -2.14
C VAL A 25 -6.43 25.39 -0.72
N LEU A 26 -5.23 25.03 -0.24
CA LEU A 26 -5.02 24.53 1.11
C LEU A 26 -5.40 25.58 2.17
N LEU A 27 -5.09 26.86 1.94
CA LEU A 27 -5.48 27.95 2.84
C LEU A 27 -6.99 28.12 3.00
N ARG A 28 -7.80 27.69 2.01
CA ARG A 28 -9.27 27.69 2.11
C ARG A 28 -9.80 26.47 2.86
N LEU A 29 -9.01 25.41 2.94
CA LEU A 29 -9.38 24.18 3.62
C LEU A 29 -9.00 24.22 5.10
N VAL A 30 -8.06 25.06 5.53
CA VAL A 30 -7.72 25.18 6.96
C VAL A 30 -8.83 25.91 7.71
N LYS A 31 -9.44 25.24 8.68
CA LYS A 31 -10.40 25.79 9.62
C LYS A 31 -9.69 26.44 10.80
N SER A 32 -8.69 25.77 11.37
CA SER A 32 -7.88 26.32 12.46
C SER A 32 -6.47 25.72 12.46
N ALA A 33 -5.48 26.46 12.96
CA ALA A 33 -4.12 25.98 13.15
C ALA A 33 -3.58 26.53 14.47
N ARG A 34 -3.23 25.67 15.42
CA ARG A 34 -2.72 26.06 16.73
C ARG A 34 -1.91 24.93 17.36
N ASN A 35 -0.81 25.25 18.04
CA ASN A 35 0.03 24.29 18.76
C ASN A 35 0.49 23.07 17.93
N GLY A 36 0.75 23.28 16.63
CA GLY A 36 1.12 22.18 15.71
C GLY A 36 -0.05 21.30 15.29
N ILE A 37 -1.30 21.67 15.60
CA ILE A 37 -2.51 20.97 15.16
C ILE A 37 -3.21 21.83 14.12
N ILE A 38 -3.43 21.26 12.94
CA ILE A 38 -4.12 21.92 11.81
C ILE A 38 -5.42 21.16 11.57
N GLU A 39 -6.54 21.81 11.86
CA GLU A 39 -7.88 21.31 11.57
C GLU A 39 -8.34 21.82 10.21
N PHE A 40 -8.84 20.93 9.38
CA PHE A 40 -9.40 21.26 8.07
C PHE A 40 -10.93 21.33 8.12
N ASN A 41 -11.51 22.10 7.19
CA ASN A 41 -12.93 22.17 6.96
C ASN A 41 -13.44 20.78 6.58
N GLY A 42 -14.25 20.22 7.47
CA GLY A 42 -14.93 18.95 7.30
C GLY A 42 -16.25 19.06 6.54
N GLY A 43 -17.02 17.97 6.53
CA GLY A 43 -18.34 17.91 5.91
C GLY A 43 -19.27 16.89 6.56
N PRO A 44 -20.57 16.93 6.22
CA PRO A 44 -21.54 15.95 6.69
C PRO A 44 -21.18 14.55 6.18
N LEU A 45 -21.40 13.55 7.03
CA LEU A 45 -21.25 12.14 6.70
C LEU A 45 -22.65 11.53 6.54
N ASP A 46 -22.97 11.01 5.36
CA ASP A 46 -24.24 10.33 5.12
C ASP A 46 -24.15 8.88 5.63
N LEU A 47 -24.83 8.62 6.75
CA LEU A 47 -24.90 7.30 7.38
C LEU A 47 -26.27 6.64 7.18
N GLU A 48 -27.13 7.17 6.29
CA GLU A 48 -28.53 6.75 6.14
C GLU A 48 -29.32 6.83 7.47
N SER A 49 -28.94 7.77 8.32
CA SER A 49 -29.53 8.03 9.63
C SER A 49 -30.15 9.43 9.66
N GLU A 50 -31.27 9.59 10.35
CA GLU A 50 -31.86 10.92 10.60
C GLU A 50 -31.01 11.77 11.57
N LYS A 51 -30.03 11.14 12.24
CA LYS A 51 -29.14 11.82 13.19
C LYS A 51 -27.92 12.41 12.47
N PRO A 52 -27.45 13.60 12.89
CA PRO A 52 -26.32 14.25 12.23
C PRO A 52 -25.02 13.48 12.46
N ALA A 53 -24.21 13.38 11.41
CA ALA A 53 -22.83 12.92 11.48
C ALA A 53 -21.91 13.83 10.66
N TRP A 54 -20.68 14.00 11.11
CA TRP A 54 -19.72 14.93 10.51
C TRP A 54 -18.30 14.40 10.58
N LEU A 55 -17.50 14.61 9.54
CA LEU A 55 -16.08 14.23 9.48
C LEU A 55 -15.23 15.49 9.30
N SER A 56 -14.22 15.68 10.16
CA SER A 56 -13.22 16.75 10.02
C SER A 56 -11.79 16.18 9.98
N PRO A 57 -11.02 16.44 8.91
CA PRO A 57 -9.62 16.05 8.86
C PRO A 57 -8.75 16.92 9.77
N VAL A 58 -7.73 16.32 10.37
CA VAL A 58 -6.77 16.99 11.24
C VAL A 58 -5.36 16.49 10.96
N GLU A 59 -4.41 17.41 10.91
CA GLU A 59 -2.98 17.14 10.94
C GLU A 59 -2.41 17.49 12.33
N VAL A 60 -1.61 16.60 12.88
CA VAL A 60 -0.83 16.81 14.10
C VAL A 60 0.64 16.77 13.72
N GLN A 61 1.31 17.90 13.88
CA GLN A 61 2.71 18.10 13.55
C GLN A 61 3.59 17.79 14.76
N SER A 62 4.67 17.06 14.50
CA SER A 62 5.70 16.73 15.48
C SER A 62 7.10 16.94 14.89
N ASP A 63 8.13 16.92 15.74
CA ASP A 63 9.52 17.00 15.30
C ASP A 63 9.91 15.82 14.38
N ASN A 64 9.17 14.71 14.43
CA ASN A 64 9.38 13.51 13.62
C ASN A 64 8.50 13.47 12.36
N GLY A 65 7.77 14.55 12.06
CA GLY A 65 6.87 14.67 10.92
C GLY A 65 5.40 14.82 11.29
N SER A 66 4.56 14.94 10.26
CA SER A 66 3.12 15.13 10.39
C SER A 66 2.37 13.79 10.43
N GLN A 67 1.41 13.68 11.33
CA GLN A 67 0.46 12.58 11.41
C GLN A 67 -0.94 13.09 11.16
N PHE A 68 -1.81 12.28 10.57
CA PHE A 68 -3.12 12.70 10.13
C PHE A 68 -4.21 11.89 10.81
N PHE A 69 -5.33 12.53 11.10
CA PHE A 69 -6.46 11.95 11.80
C PHE A 69 -7.78 12.42 11.18
N HIS A 70 -8.82 11.62 11.32
CA HIS A 70 -10.21 12.03 11.14
C HIS A 70 -10.89 12.16 12.50
N LEU A 71 -11.55 13.29 12.71
CA LEU A 71 -12.49 13.53 13.80
C LEU A 71 -13.90 13.26 13.27
N ILE A 72 -14.53 12.18 13.75
CA ILE A 72 -15.85 11.76 13.30
C ILE A 72 -16.83 11.99 14.44
N TYR A 73 -17.73 12.94 14.24
CA TYR A 73 -18.79 13.30 15.17
C TYR A 73 -20.03 12.51 14.79
N LEU A 74 -20.52 11.67 15.71
CA LEU A 74 -21.75 10.92 15.56
C LEU A 74 -22.82 11.51 16.48
N ASN A 75 -24.06 11.55 16.00
CA ASN A 75 -25.20 12.22 16.64
C ASN A 75 -24.93 13.69 16.98
N SER A 76 -23.95 14.32 16.31
CA SER A 76 -23.50 15.69 16.57
C SER A 76 -22.71 16.24 15.39
N THR A 77 -22.42 17.54 15.45
CA THR A 77 -21.47 18.24 14.59
C THR A 77 -20.36 18.83 15.46
N PRO A 78 -19.27 19.37 14.88
CA PRO A 78 -18.22 20.03 15.67
C PRO A 78 -18.75 21.15 16.58
N ASP A 79 -19.86 21.79 16.19
CA ASP A 79 -20.45 22.91 16.94
C ASP A 79 -21.41 22.45 18.04
N THR A 80 -22.00 21.25 17.92
CA THR A 80 -22.99 20.71 18.87
C THR A 80 -22.43 19.62 19.79
N PHE A 81 -21.19 19.20 19.55
CA PHE A 81 -20.53 18.17 20.35
C PHE A 81 -20.17 18.66 21.76
N SER A 82 -20.55 17.89 22.78
CA SER A 82 -20.15 18.14 24.17
C SER A 82 -18.84 17.45 24.48
N ARG A 83 -17.84 18.18 24.98
CA ARG A 83 -16.52 17.61 25.32
C ARG A 83 -16.57 16.64 26.51
N GLU A 84 -17.63 16.71 27.31
CA GLU A 84 -17.82 15.85 28.49
C GLU A 84 -18.12 14.39 28.12
N THR A 85 -18.59 14.10 26.90
CA THR A 85 -18.83 12.72 26.44
C THR A 85 -17.54 11.94 26.14
N GLY A 86 -16.41 12.64 26.00
CA GLY A 86 -15.11 12.05 25.68
C GLY A 86 -15.02 11.56 24.22
N ALA A 87 -13.92 10.88 23.91
CA ALA A 87 -13.61 10.39 22.57
C ALA A 87 -13.19 8.92 22.58
N ASP A 88 -13.64 8.16 21.59
CA ASP A 88 -13.14 6.82 21.31
C ASP A 88 -12.03 6.92 20.25
N VAL A 89 -10.90 6.26 20.49
CA VAL A 89 -9.85 6.11 19.48
C VAL A 89 -10.06 4.78 18.77
N VAL A 90 -10.22 4.80 17.45
CA VAL A 90 -10.54 3.59 16.67
C VAL A 90 -9.54 3.39 15.54
N PHE A 91 -8.91 2.21 15.52
CA PHE A 91 -8.01 1.78 14.46
C PHE A 91 -8.78 0.89 13.47
N PHE A 92 -8.78 1.29 12.20
CA PHE A 92 -9.34 0.52 11.08
C PHE A 92 -8.23 0.15 10.09
N GLU A 93 -8.31 -1.05 9.51
CA GLU A 93 -7.42 -1.49 8.42
C GLU A 93 -7.95 -1.14 7.02
N GLU A 94 -9.21 -0.72 6.91
CA GLU A 94 -9.84 -0.47 5.62
C GLU A 94 -9.45 0.88 5.00
N THR A 95 -9.12 0.85 3.71
CA THR A 95 -8.99 2.04 2.87
C THR A 95 -10.36 2.71 2.70
N GLU A 96 -10.41 4.04 2.78
CA GLU A 96 -11.66 4.83 2.78
C GLU A 96 -12.51 4.75 1.51
N ILE A 97 -12.08 4.01 0.48
CA ILE A 97 -12.87 3.71 -0.72
C ILE A 97 -14.24 3.09 -0.36
N LYS A 98 -14.37 2.55 0.86
CA LYS A 98 -15.58 1.93 1.35
C LYS A 98 -16.53 2.80 2.18
N LEU A 99 -16.22 4.07 2.48
CA LEU A 99 -17.21 4.94 3.15
C LEU A 99 -18.41 5.32 2.25
N ALA A 100 -18.25 5.18 0.94
CA ALA A 100 -19.36 5.23 -0.03
C ALA A 100 -19.93 3.83 -0.37
N ASP A 101 -19.31 2.77 0.14
CA ASP A 101 -19.78 1.39 -0.01
C ASP A 101 -20.76 1.08 1.13
N LYS A 102 -22.02 0.90 0.75
CA LYS A 102 -23.15 0.68 1.67
C LYS A 102 -23.07 -0.64 2.44
N HIS A 103 -22.04 -1.44 2.23
CA HIS A 103 -21.82 -2.74 2.84
C HIS A 103 -20.46 -2.84 3.55
N SER A 104 -19.85 -1.70 3.91
CA SER A 104 -18.61 -1.66 4.68
C SER A 104 -18.87 -1.90 6.16
N PHE A 105 -18.03 -2.74 6.78
CA PHE A 105 -17.96 -2.90 8.23
C PHE A 105 -17.78 -1.56 8.97
N VAL A 106 -17.05 -0.61 8.39
CA VAL A 106 -16.84 0.72 8.99
C VAL A 106 -18.15 1.51 9.02
N LEU A 107 -18.95 1.41 7.94
CA LEU A 107 -20.26 2.04 7.86
C LEU A 107 -21.22 1.42 8.89
N ASP A 108 -21.27 0.09 8.96
CA ASP A 108 -22.07 -0.64 9.96
C ASP A 108 -21.68 -0.24 11.38
N TYR A 109 -20.38 -0.15 11.68
CA TYR A 109 -19.89 0.30 12.99
C TYR A 109 -20.35 1.72 13.33
N TYR A 110 -20.28 2.67 12.38
CA TYR A 110 -20.76 4.03 12.62
C TYR A 110 -22.29 4.09 12.76
N GLN A 111 -23.02 3.33 11.95
CA GLN A 111 -24.48 3.21 12.05
C GLN A 111 -24.91 2.65 13.41
N ASP A 112 -24.28 1.56 13.86
CA ASP A 112 -24.48 0.99 15.19
C ASP A 112 -24.13 2.01 16.29
N ALA A 113 -23.01 2.71 16.13
CA ALA A 113 -22.60 3.74 17.06
C ALA A 113 -23.59 4.92 17.13
N THR A 114 -24.35 5.18 16.05
CA THR A 114 -25.43 6.19 16.03
C THR A 114 -26.76 5.72 16.64
N GLN A 115 -26.94 4.43 16.95
CA GLN A 115 -28.21 3.95 17.53
C GLN A 115 -28.46 4.54 18.93
N GLY A 116 -27.39 4.79 19.70
CA GLY A 116 -27.47 5.49 20.99
C GLY A 116 -27.94 6.95 20.86
N PRO A 117 -28.51 7.56 21.92
CA PRO A 117 -28.95 8.96 21.91
C PRO A 117 -27.79 9.96 22.09
N GLU A 118 -26.66 9.51 22.65
CA GLU A 118 -25.57 10.40 23.06
C GLU A 118 -24.64 10.76 21.89
N PRO A 119 -24.13 12.01 21.85
CA PRO A 119 -23.03 12.42 20.98
C PRO A 119 -21.77 11.60 21.22
N ARG A 120 -21.11 11.17 20.14
CA ARG A 120 -19.83 10.45 20.22
C ARG A 120 -18.80 11.08 19.30
N LEU A 121 -17.57 11.21 19.78
CA LEU A 121 -16.42 11.59 18.95
C LEU A 121 -15.53 10.38 18.75
N ILE A 122 -15.22 10.08 17.50
CA ILE A 122 -14.26 9.06 17.11
C ILE A 122 -13.02 9.75 16.55
N ILE A 123 -11.85 9.38 17.08
CA ILE A 123 -10.54 9.79 16.58
C ILE A 123 -9.93 8.60 15.85
N ARG A 124 -9.73 8.75 14.54
CA ARG A 124 -9.19 7.70 13.66
C ARG A 124 -7.89 8.17 13.02
N PRO A 125 -6.75 7.48 13.22
CA PRO A 125 -5.52 7.76 12.47
C PRO A 125 -5.68 7.43 10.97
N VAL A 126 -5.08 8.24 10.10
CA VAL A 126 -5.09 8.06 8.64
C VAL A 126 -3.70 8.21 8.01
N GLN A 127 -3.50 7.58 6.85
CA GLN A 127 -2.25 7.73 6.08
C GLN A 127 -2.32 8.91 5.12
N LEU A 128 -1.17 9.55 4.88
CA LEU A 128 -1.02 10.85 4.20
C LEU A 128 -1.67 10.91 2.79
N GLY A 129 -1.74 9.77 2.08
CA GLY A 129 -2.44 9.68 0.80
C GLY A 129 -3.95 9.91 0.92
N ILE A 130 -4.56 9.46 2.02
CA ILE A 130 -6.00 9.43 2.26
C ILE A 130 -6.52 10.79 2.72
N ALA A 131 -5.73 11.55 3.49
CA ALA A 131 -6.14 12.84 4.06
C ALA A 131 -6.42 13.93 3.00
N TYR A 132 -5.77 13.87 1.83
CA TYR A 132 -5.91 14.85 0.76
C TYR A 132 -6.39 14.28 -0.58
N PHE A 133 -6.22 12.98 -0.81
CA PHE A 133 -6.60 12.32 -2.05
C PHE A 133 -7.29 10.98 -1.74
N HIS A 134 -8.62 11.01 -1.65
CA HIS A 134 -9.50 9.87 -1.39
C HIS A 134 -9.32 8.66 -2.35
N SER A 135 -8.48 8.76 -3.38
CA SER A 135 -8.19 7.74 -4.39
C SER A 135 -6.80 7.11 -4.29
N LEU A 136 -5.96 7.52 -3.33
CA LEU A 136 -4.61 6.98 -3.16
C LEU A 136 -4.53 6.06 -1.93
N ILE A 137 -4.32 4.78 -2.19
CA ILE A 137 -4.12 3.73 -1.20
C ILE A 137 -2.63 3.66 -0.83
N SER A 138 -2.34 3.63 0.47
CA SER A 138 -1.15 2.97 0.99
C SER A 138 -1.62 2.01 2.09
N THR A 139 -1.05 0.81 2.12
CA THR A 139 -1.27 -0.21 3.16
C THR A 139 0.03 -0.30 3.95
N GLY A 140 0.17 0.59 4.93
CA GLY A 140 1.24 0.52 5.91
C GLY A 140 0.67 0.21 7.29
N ASP A 141 1.40 -0.58 8.08
CA ASP A 141 0.97 -0.95 9.43
C ASP A 141 0.85 0.30 10.33
N LEU A 142 -0.39 0.66 10.68
CA LEU A 142 -0.71 1.73 11.63
C LEU A 142 -0.47 1.23 13.07
N HIS A 143 0.77 1.16 13.54
CA HIS A 143 1.05 0.74 14.91
C HIS A 143 0.59 1.81 15.93
N LEU A 144 -0.16 1.39 16.95
CA LEU A 144 -0.72 2.26 18.00
C LEU A 144 0.36 3.15 18.64
N GLU A 145 1.51 2.55 18.95
CA GLU A 145 2.67 3.22 19.57
C GLU A 145 3.15 4.44 18.79
N TYR A 146 3.01 4.41 17.46
CA TYR A 146 3.40 5.52 16.60
C TYR A 146 2.52 6.76 16.78
N PHE A 147 1.24 6.58 17.15
CA PHE A 147 0.25 7.66 17.23
C PHE A 147 -0.02 8.15 18.66
N GLN A 148 0.51 7.48 19.68
CA GLN A 148 0.21 7.77 21.09
C GLN A 148 0.44 9.24 21.45
N ASP A 149 1.60 9.79 21.08
CA ASP A 149 1.96 11.18 21.41
C ASP A 149 1.05 12.19 20.68
N SER A 150 0.72 11.93 19.42
CA SER A 150 -0.14 12.82 18.64
C SER A 150 -1.60 12.73 19.08
N ILE A 151 -2.09 11.55 19.47
CA ILE A 151 -3.42 11.38 20.06
C ILE A 151 -3.49 12.12 21.39
N ALA A 152 -2.46 12.03 22.23
CA ALA A 152 -2.42 12.75 23.50
C ALA A 152 -2.43 14.27 23.29
N ARG A 153 -1.64 14.78 22.33
CA ARG A 153 -1.64 16.20 21.95
C ARG A 153 -3.00 16.64 21.42
N LEU A 154 -3.57 15.88 20.48
CA LEU A 154 -4.85 16.18 19.86
C LEU A 154 -5.99 16.21 20.87
N THR A 155 -6.08 15.20 21.74
CA THR A 155 -7.14 15.13 22.76
C THR A 155 -7.01 16.23 23.81
N SER A 156 -5.78 16.56 24.22
CA SER A 156 -5.51 17.73 25.07
C SER A 156 -5.96 19.03 24.43
N GLU A 157 -5.72 19.23 23.14
CA GLU A 157 -6.11 20.46 22.41
C GLU A 157 -7.62 20.54 22.18
N LEU A 158 -8.28 19.41 21.96
CA LEU A 158 -9.74 19.32 21.84
C LEU A 158 -10.44 19.45 23.21
N GLY A 159 -9.70 19.29 24.31
CA GLY A 159 -10.23 19.29 25.67
C GLY A 159 -11.13 18.09 25.94
N VAL A 160 -10.84 16.94 25.34
CA VAL A 160 -11.59 15.69 25.49
C VAL A 160 -10.75 14.62 26.17
N THR A 161 -11.39 13.72 26.92
CA THR A 161 -10.73 12.54 27.47
C THR A 161 -10.90 11.35 26.53
N VAL A 162 -9.89 10.47 26.45
CA VAL A 162 -10.04 9.21 25.72
C VAL A 162 -10.85 8.25 26.59
N SER A 163 -12.05 7.92 26.15
CA SER A 163 -12.97 7.01 26.84
C SER A 163 -12.58 5.56 26.60
N ASN A 164 -12.31 5.20 25.34
CA ASN A 164 -11.90 3.85 24.95
C ASN A 164 -10.90 3.87 23.79
N THR A 165 -10.17 2.77 23.62
CA THR A 165 -9.34 2.52 22.43
C THR A 165 -9.74 1.17 21.84
N TYR A 166 -10.18 1.17 20.59
CA TYR A 166 -10.61 -0.03 19.87
C TYR A 166 -9.64 -0.32 18.73
N ASP A 167 -9.15 -1.56 18.68
CA ASP A 167 -8.40 -2.09 17.56
C ASP A 167 -9.27 -3.03 16.74
N LEU A 168 -10.03 -2.45 15.79
CA LEU A 168 -10.97 -3.21 14.97
C LEU A 168 -10.30 -3.89 13.77
N ARG A 169 -8.99 -3.75 13.60
CA ARG A 169 -8.22 -4.59 12.66
C ARG A 169 -8.37 -6.07 13.00
N ARG A 170 -8.43 -6.39 14.31
CA ARG A 170 -8.62 -7.75 14.83
C ARG A 170 -10.04 -8.30 14.67
N HIS A 171 -11.05 -7.45 14.43
CA HIS A 171 -12.44 -7.93 14.30
C HIS A 171 -12.70 -8.67 12.96
N ARG A 172 -11.74 -8.64 12.02
CA ARG A 172 -11.71 -9.48 10.81
C ARG A 172 -11.22 -10.92 11.04
N GLU A 173 -10.95 -11.33 12.29
CA GLU A 173 -10.64 -12.72 12.67
C GLU A 173 -11.77 -13.73 12.34
N THR A 174 -12.92 -13.29 11.80
CA THR A 174 -13.94 -14.20 11.21
C THR A 174 -13.61 -14.65 9.79
N THR A 175 -12.59 -14.09 9.15
CA THR A 175 -11.93 -14.78 8.03
C THR A 175 -11.11 -15.89 8.67
N THR A 176 -11.45 -17.16 8.45
CA THR A 176 -10.67 -18.30 8.95
C THR A 176 -9.25 -18.23 8.42
N GLU A 177 -8.38 -17.54 9.15
CA GLU A 177 -6.96 -17.51 8.90
C GLU A 177 -6.43 -18.93 9.06
N ARG A 178 -5.75 -19.41 8.04
CA ARG A 178 -5.11 -20.73 8.07
C ARG A 178 -3.62 -20.50 8.24
N ALA A 179 -3.10 -20.89 9.40
CA ALA A 179 -1.68 -20.86 9.68
C ALA A 179 -0.99 -22.12 9.14
N TYR A 180 0.17 -21.93 8.52
CA TYR A 180 1.03 -22.97 7.97
C TYR A 180 2.42 -22.88 8.61
N GLY A 181 3.27 -23.87 8.33
CA GLY A 181 4.68 -23.80 8.72
C GLY A 181 5.40 -22.61 8.11
N GLN A 182 6.61 -22.30 8.58
CA GLN A 182 7.43 -21.18 8.08
C GLN A 182 6.85 -19.78 8.33
N GLY A 183 5.96 -19.61 9.32
CA GLY A 183 5.35 -18.32 9.64
C GLY A 183 4.46 -17.78 8.52
N VAL A 184 3.79 -18.68 7.80
CA VAL A 184 2.94 -18.35 6.64
C VAL A 184 1.48 -18.45 7.07
N THR A 185 0.70 -17.42 6.83
CA THR A 185 -0.74 -17.37 7.14
C THR A 185 -1.53 -17.00 5.89
N VAL A 186 -2.52 -17.80 5.51
CA VAL A 186 -3.50 -17.44 4.47
C VAL A 186 -4.61 -16.64 5.12
N THR A 187 -4.74 -15.37 4.75
CA THR A 187 -5.73 -14.45 5.33
C THR A 187 -7.05 -14.46 4.58
N SER A 188 -7.03 -14.75 3.28
CA SER A 188 -8.24 -14.91 2.47
C SER A 188 -7.94 -15.68 1.19
N GLU A 189 -8.94 -16.34 0.62
CA GLU A 189 -8.82 -17.07 -0.64
C GLU A 189 -10.12 -16.93 -1.45
N ALA A 190 -9.99 -16.74 -2.76
CA ALA A 190 -11.14 -16.64 -3.67
C ALA A 190 -10.80 -17.16 -5.06
N SER A 191 -11.80 -17.68 -5.76
CA SER A 191 -11.69 -18.08 -7.16
C SER A 191 -12.22 -16.99 -8.08
N TYR A 192 -11.56 -16.84 -9.22
CA TYR A 192 -11.86 -15.84 -10.24
C TYR A 192 -11.92 -16.49 -11.61
N ASP A 193 -12.98 -16.19 -12.35
CA ASP A 193 -13.06 -16.50 -13.78
C ASP A 193 -12.29 -15.43 -14.56
N THR A 194 -11.26 -15.84 -15.29
CA THR A 194 -10.36 -14.95 -16.02
C THR A 194 -10.37 -15.29 -17.50
N PRO A 195 -9.89 -14.39 -18.38
CA PRO A 195 -9.70 -14.72 -19.79
C PRO A 195 -8.80 -15.94 -20.07
N PHE A 196 -8.00 -16.36 -19.08
CA PHE A 196 -7.12 -17.53 -19.19
C PHE A 196 -7.76 -18.82 -18.66
N GLY A 197 -8.90 -18.71 -17.97
CA GLY A 197 -9.59 -19.77 -17.24
C GLY A 197 -9.77 -19.45 -15.75
N GLU A 198 -10.36 -20.36 -14.99
CA GLU A 198 -10.51 -20.20 -13.54
C GLU A 198 -9.17 -20.31 -12.82
N VAL A 199 -8.93 -19.37 -11.90
CA VAL A 199 -7.80 -19.37 -10.98
C VAL A 199 -8.26 -19.10 -9.57
N THR A 200 -7.57 -19.66 -8.59
CA THR A 200 -7.71 -19.35 -7.17
C THR A 200 -6.56 -18.47 -6.72
N VAL A 201 -6.88 -17.38 -6.02
CA VAL A 201 -5.92 -16.44 -5.45
C VAL A 201 -6.03 -16.48 -3.94
N ALA A 202 -4.93 -16.78 -3.26
CA ALA A 202 -4.80 -16.71 -1.82
C ALA A 202 -3.93 -15.50 -1.42
N ASN A 203 -4.46 -14.66 -0.53
CA ASN A 203 -3.67 -13.62 0.14
C ASN A 203 -2.92 -14.27 1.31
N ILE A 204 -1.63 -13.99 1.36
CA ILE A 204 -0.71 -14.61 2.31
C ILE A 204 0.05 -13.51 3.06
N VAL A 205 0.18 -13.71 4.36
CA VAL A 205 1.08 -12.97 5.23
C VAL A 205 2.22 -13.89 5.65
N VAL A 206 3.44 -13.38 5.60
CA VAL A 206 4.64 -14.04 6.11
C VAL A 206 5.18 -13.23 7.28
N ASP A 207 5.24 -13.87 8.44
CA ASP A 207 5.76 -13.25 9.66
C ASP A 207 7.25 -12.98 9.54
N ASP A 208 7.73 -11.90 10.15
CA ASP A 208 9.14 -11.51 10.18
C ASP A 208 9.81 -11.46 8.78
N ASP A 209 9.05 -11.03 7.76
CA ASP A 209 9.53 -10.79 6.40
C ASP A 209 9.29 -9.31 6.01
N ASP A 210 10.29 -8.67 5.42
CA ASP A 210 10.24 -7.24 5.08
C ASP A 210 9.18 -6.90 4.01
N TRP A 211 8.79 -7.86 3.17
CA TRP A 211 7.76 -7.68 2.14
C TRP A 211 6.37 -8.05 2.64
N ARG A 212 6.30 -8.98 3.59
CA ARG A 212 5.16 -9.43 4.40
C ARG A 212 3.96 -10.00 3.64
N HIS A 213 3.51 -9.34 2.58
CA HIS A 213 2.28 -9.63 1.86
C HIS A 213 2.56 -10.25 0.48
N TYR A 214 1.92 -11.38 0.23
CA TYR A 214 2.05 -12.16 -0.99
C TYR A 214 0.69 -12.58 -1.51
N GLN A 215 0.63 -12.86 -2.81
CA GLN A 215 -0.50 -13.52 -3.44
C GLN A 215 -0.03 -14.78 -4.13
N LEU A 216 -0.66 -15.91 -3.79
CA LEU A 216 -0.43 -17.19 -4.45
C LEU A 216 -1.59 -17.46 -5.40
N ILE A 217 -1.29 -17.54 -6.68
CA ILE A 217 -2.26 -17.80 -7.74
C ILE A 217 -2.04 -19.21 -8.27
N THR A 218 -3.09 -20.00 -8.24
CA THR A 218 -3.10 -21.44 -8.55
C THR A 218 -4.40 -21.80 -9.28
N ARG A 219 -4.52 -23.02 -9.79
CA ARG A 219 -5.77 -23.47 -10.44
C ARG A 219 -6.85 -23.93 -9.45
N VAL A 220 -6.42 -24.38 -8.27
CA VAL A 220 -7.28 -24.95 -7.20
C VAL A 220 -6.88 -24.35 -5.87
N PRO A 221 -7.73 -24.42 -4.82
CA PRO A 221 -7.35 -23.97 -3.48
C PRO A 221 -5.98 -24.48 -3.03
N VAL A 222 -5.24 -23.66 -2.29
CA VAL A 222 -3.83 -23.92 -1.98
C VAL A 222 -3.59 -25.26 -1.27
N ASP A 223 -4.57 -25.72 -0.48
CA ASP A 223 -4.53 -27.00 0.26
C ASP A 223 -4.92 -28.21 -0.59
N ALA A 224 -5.48 -27.99 -1.78
CA ALA A 224 -5.91 -29.06 -2.67
C ALA A 224 -4.77 -29.57 -3.56
N SER A 225 -3.64 -28.85 -3.63
CA SER A 225 -2.46 -29.31 -4.37
C SER A 225 -1.72 -30.39 -3.59
N THR A 226 -1.45 -31.52 -4.26
CA THR A 226 -0.65 -32.63 -3.70
C THR A 226 0.74 -32.73 -4.32
N SER A 227 1.05 -31.86 -5.28
CA SER A 227 2.33 -31.89 -5.99
C SER A 227 3.44 -31.23 -5.17
N LYS A 228 4.59 -31.91 -5.08
CA LYS A 228 5.82 -31.34 -4.49
C LYS A 228 6.66 -30.54 -5.49
N SER A 229 6.23 -30.49 -6.75
CA SER A 229 6.91 -29.80 -7.84
C SER A 229 5.95 -28.93 -8.64
N ALA A 230 6.37 -27.72 -8.99
CA ALA A 230 5.54 -26.80 -9.77
C ALA A 230 6.32 -26.02 -10.81
N HIS A 231 5.65 -25.65 -11.90
CA HIS A 231 6.06 -24.52 -12.71
C HIS A 231 5.82 -23.26 -11.91
N LEU A 232 6.82 -22.38 -11.81
CA LEU A 232 6.75 -21.22 -10.94
C LEU A 232 7.06 -19.95 -11.72
N ARG A 233 6.21 -18.96 -11.54
CA ARG A 233 6.50 -17.57 -11.86
C ARG A 233 6.47 -16.75 -10.58
N ILE A 234 7.55 -16.02 -10.30
CA ILE A 234 7.51 -14.94 -9.31
C ILE A 234 7.23 -13.65 -10.06
N ASP A 235 6.07 -13.05 -9.84
CA ASP A 235 5.72 -11.75 -10.37
C ASP A 235 6.00 -10.66 -9.33
N SER A 236 6.89 -9.72 -9.65
CA SER A 236 7.40 -8.74 -8.69
C SER A 236 6.59 -7.43 -8.69
N GLY A 237 5.32 -7.49 -9.10
CA GLY A 237 4.53 -6.29 -9.37
C GLY A 237 5.02 -5.51 -10.58
N CYS A 238 4.10 -4.83 -11.27
CA CYS A 238 4.43 -3.81 -12.27
C CYS A 238 3.18 -3.02 -12.65
N ASP A 239 2.82 -1.99 -11.89
CA ASP A 239 1.60 -1.22 -12.14
C ASP A 239 1.61 -0.63 -13.56
N SER A 240 2.74 -0.06 -13.98
CA SER A 240 2.85 0.53 -15.30
C SER A 240 2.57 -0.47 -16.43
N GLY A 241 3.07 -1.70 -16.33
CA GLY A 241 2.86 -2.71 -17.36
C GLY A 241 1.48 -3.37 -17.29
N GLN A 242 1.07 -3.75 -16.08
CA GLN A 242 -0.10 -4.60 -15.84
C GLN A 242 -1.38 -3.77 -15.74
N LEU A 243 -1.33 -2.61 -15.05
CA LEU A 243 -2.49 -1.73 -14.86
C LEU A 243 -2.58 -0.66 -15.94
N TYR A 244 -1.48 0.06 -16.24
CA TYR A 244 -1.49 1.15 -17.24
C TYR A 244 -1.23 0.68 -18.67
N LEU A 245 -0.99 -0.62 -18.87
CA LEU A 245 -0.78 -1.23 -20.18
C LEU A 245 0.43 -0.64 -20.94
N ASP A 246 1.44 -0.17 -20.21
CA ASP A 246 2.63 0.45 -20.77
C ASP A 246 3.41 -0.53 -21.66
N ARG A 247 3.71 -0.08 -22.88
CA ARG A 247 4.44 -0.87 -23.89
C ARG A 247 5.96 -0.87 -23.66
N GLY A 248 6.47 -0.09 -22.71
CA GLY A 248 7.89 -0.01 -22.37
C GLY A 248 8.41 -1.24 -21.63
N CYS A 249 7.54 -2.02 -20.97
CA CYS A 249 7.88 -3.23 -20.24
C CYS A 249 7.08 -4.45 -20.73
N ASP A 250 7.53 -5.66 -20.41
CA ASP A 250 6.97 -6.96 -20.84
C ASP A 250 6.30 -7.68 -19.66
N CYS A 251 6.06 -6.96 -18.57
CA CYS A 251 5.62 -7.55 -17.32
C CYS A 251 4.18 -8.08 -17.45
N ARG A 252 3.35 -7.44 -18.27
CA ARG A 252 1.98 -7.90 -18.56
C ARG A 252 2.00 -9.20 -19.33
N GLU A 253 2.72 -9.26 -20.44
CA GLU A 253 2.80 -10.46 -21.29
C GLU A 253 3.41 -11.63 -20.52
N GLN A 254 4.39 -11.38 -19.66
CA GLN A 254 4.95 -12.40 -18.78
C GLN A 254 3.96 -12.88 -17.70
N LEU A 255 3.13 -12.00 -17.14
CA LEU A 255 2.09 -12.39 -16.20
C LEU A 255 0.99 -13.20 -16.91
N HIS A 256 0.54 -12.77 -18.08
CA HIS A 256 -0.47 -13.48 -18.87
C HIS A 256 -0.03 -14.91 -19.19
N ALA A 257 1.18 -15.08 -19.72
CA ALA A 257 1.70 -16.42 -20.03
C ALA A 257 1.85 -17.30 -18.78
N ALA A 258 2.13 -16.71 -17.61
CA ALA A 258 2.17 -17.46 -16.37
C ALA A 258 0.77 -17.86 -15.87
N LEU A 259 -0.24 -17.00 -16.06
CA LEU A 259 -1.64 -17.34 -15.75
C LEU A 259 -2.18 -18.42 -16.70
N GLU A 260 -1.79 -18.41 -17.98
CA GLU A 260 -2.08 -19.51 -18.90
C GLU A 260 -1.45 -20.82 -18.41
N ASP A 261 -0.20 -20.77 -17.94
CA ASP A 261 0.51 -21.94 -17.40
C ASP A 261 -0.12 -22.46 -16.09
N VAL A 262 -0.67 -21.57 -15.25
CA VAL A 262 -1.49 -21.95 -14.08
C VAL A 262 -2.67 -22.83 -14.50
N VAL A 263 -3.43 -22.38 -15.50
CA VAL A 263 -4.64 -23.07 -15.94
C VAL A 263 -4.32 -24.34 -16.72
N GLN A 264 -3.30 -24.32 -17.59
CA GLN A 264 -3.01 -25.42 -18.51
C GLN A 264 -2.12 -26.51 -17.92
N ASN A 265 -1.18 -26.15 -17.03
CA ASN A 265 -0.12 -27.04 -16.56
C ASN A 265 -0.01 -27.10 -15.03
N ASP A 266 -1.04 -26.66 -14.30
CA ASP A 266 -1.00 -26.57 -12.83
C ASP A 266 0.18 -25.71 -12.33
N GLY A 267 0.56 -24.70 -13.12
CA GLY A 267 1.57 -23.71 -12.74
C GLY A 267 1.13 -22.86 -11.56
N ILE A 268 2.09 -22.11 -11.02
CA ILE A 268 1.91 -21.26 -9.85
C ILE A 268 2.50 -19.89 -10.12
N VAL A 269 1.75 -18.85 -9.77
CA VAL A 269 2.27 -17.47 -9.70
C VAL A 269 2.35 -17.05 -8.23
N VAL A 270 3.53 -16.63 -7.79
CA VAL A 270 3.68 -15.86 -6.55
C VAL A 270 3.82 -14.40 -6.93
N HIS A 271 2.77 -13.62 -6.69
CA HIS A 271 2.75 -12.19 -6.93
C HIS A 271 3.13 -11.43 -5.66
N VAL A 272 4.09 -10.49 -5.80
CA VAL A 272 4.65 -9.68 -4.71
C VAL A 272 4.50 -8.20 -5.10
N PRO A 273 3.35 -7.56 -4.82
CA PRO A 273 3.08 -6.20 -5.30
C PRO A 273 4.11 -5.17 -4.83
N THR A 274 4.61 -5.34 -3.60
CA THR A 274 5.57 -4.45 -2.94
C THR A 274 6.96 -4.48 -3.59
N HIS A 275 7.24 -5.43 -4.49
CA HIS A 275 8.48 -5.47 -5.25
C HIS A 275 8.52 -4.50 -6.44
N ASP A 276 7.43 -3.78 -6.76
CA ASP A 276 7.45 -2.84 -7.88
C ASP A 276 8.50 -1.74 -7.64
N GLY A 277 9.05 -1.19 -8.71
CA GLY A 277 10.14 -0.23 -8.62
C GLY A 277 11.42 -0.79 -7.98
N ARG A 278 11.60 -2.11 -7.96
CA ARG A 278 12.72 -2.81 -7.30
C ARG A 278 12.69 -2.71 -5.76
N GLY A 279 11.48 -2.66 -5.20
CA GLY A 279 11.27 -2.52 -3.74
C GLY A 279 11.17 -1.08 -3.26
N TYR A 280 11.34 -0.10 -4.15
CA TYR A 280 11.14 1.32 -3.85
C TYR A 280 9.73 1.82 -4.17
N GLY A 281 8.89 0.97 -4.76
CA GLY A 281 7.50 1.27 -5.07
C GLY A 281 7.27 2.05 -6.37
N THR A 282 5.99 2.23 -6.70
CA THR A 282 5.53 2.78 -7.98
C THR A 282 5.92 4.26 -8.16
N ALA A 283 5.97 5.07 -7.09
CA ALA A 283 6.35 6.47 -7.18
C ALA A 283 7.79 6.66 -7.71
N VAL A 284 8.74 5.93 -7.14
CA VAL A 284 10.14 5.91 -7.59
C VAL A 284 10.25 5.41 -9.03
N LYS A 285 9.48 4.38 -9.38
CA LYS A 285 9.44 3.88 -10.75
C LYS A 285 8.96 4.95 -11.74
N MET A 286 7.94 5.73 -11.39
CA MET A 286 7.46 6.84 -12.22
C MET A 286 8.55 7.90 -12.43
N GLU A 287 9.36 8.18 -11.42
CA GLU A 287 10.51 9.07 -11.56
C GLU A 287 11.54 8.50 -12.54
N THR A 288 11.92 7.23 -12.38
CA THR A 288 12.88 6.58 -13.31
C THR A 288 12.34 6.51 -14.74
N GLU A 289 11.04 6.26 -14.93
CA GLU A 289 10.40 6.30 -16.26
C GLU A 289 10.33 7.73 -16.82
N GLY A 290 10.10 8.73 -15.97
CA GLY A 290 10.21 10.14 -16.33
C GLY A 290 11.61 10.50 -16.83
N MET A 291 12.65 10.06 -16.12
CA MET A 291 14.05 10.23 -16.53
C MET A 291 14.36 9.52 -17.85
N LYS A 292 13.87 8.29 -18.04
CA LYS A 292 14.01 7.53 -19.30
C LYS A 292 13.34 8.24 -20.48
N ARG A 293 12.20 8.91 -20.25
CA ARG A 293 11.41 9.58 -21.28
C ARG A 293 11.80 11.05 -21.46
N GLY A 294 12.81 11.54 -20.74
CA GLY A 294 13.25 12.94 -20.79
C GLY A 294 12.19 13.92 -20.30
N VAL A 295 11.24 13.47 -19.47
CA VAL A 295 10.21 14.31 -18.89
C VAL A 295 10.88 15.20 -17.82
N PRO A 296 10.73 16.54 -17.90
CA PRO A 296 11.20 17.43 -16.85
C PRO A 296 10.53 17.04 -15.53
N MET A 297 11.31 16.50 -14.59
CA MET A 297 10.80 16.13 -13.28
C MET A 297 10.50 17.40 -12.49
N VAL A 298 9.34 17.43 -11.82
CA VAL A 298 8.91 18.57 -10.97
C VAL A 298 9.97 18.91 -9.90
N PHE A 299 10.80 17.94 -9.51
CA PHE A 299 11.80 18.05 -8.44
C PHE A 299 13.27 17.95 -8.88
N ASN A 300 13.59 17.72 -10.17
CA ASN A 300 14.98 17.57 -10.61
C ASN A 300 15.32 18.52 -11.77
N LYS A 301 16.12 19.56 -11.46
CA LYS A 301 16.58 20.60 -12.41
C LYS A 301 17.78 20.17 -13.27
N THR A 302 18.28 18.94 -13.16
CA THR A 302 19.52 18.52 -13.83
C THR A 302 19.41 17.11 -14.42
N ASN A 303 18.94 17.00 -15.67
CA ASN A 303 19.65 16.33 -16.78
C ASN A 303 18.77 16.27 -18.07
N PRO A 304 19.23 16.80 -19.22
CA PRO A 304 18.49 16.72 -20.48
C PRO A 304 18.74 15.42 -21.27
N THR A 305 19.28 14.35 -20.68
CA THR A 305 19.64 13.11 -21.40
C THR A 305 18.90 11.88 -20.85
N PRO A 306 18.21 11.10 -21.70
CA PRO A 306 17.56 9.85 -21.31
C PRO A 306 18.56 8.83 -20.70
N LEU A 307 18.31 8.41 -19.47
CA LEU A 307 19.08 7.36 -18.79
C LEU A 307 18.41 5.99 -18.98
N ASP A 308 19.17 4.88 -18.97
CA ASP A 308 18.57 3.54 -18.88
C ASP A 308 18.07 3.23 -17.45
N THR A 309 17.30 2.14 -17.28
CA THR A 309 16.64 1.82 -16.00
C THR A 309 17.64 1.56 -14.85
N ILE A 310 18.85 1.08 -15.17
CA ILE A 310 19.88 0.82 -14.15
C ILE A 310 20.58 2.13 -13.82
N GLN A 311 20.94 2.92 -14.83
CA GLN A 311 21.55 4.23 -14.65
C GLN A 311 20.64 5.18 -13.85
N ALA A 312 19.35 5.23 -14.16
CA ALA A 312 18.38 6.03 -13.40
C ALA A 312 18.30 5.58 -11.93
N ALA A 313 18.24 4.26 -11.69
CA ALA A 313 18.19 3.71 -10.33
C ALA A 313 19.51 3.93 -9.56
N GLN A 314 20.68 3.79 -10.20
CA GLN A 314 21.98 4.07 -9.58
C GLN A 314 22.17 5.56 -9.27
N VAL A 315 21.69 6.45 -10.15
CA VAL A 315 21.73 7.90 -9.90
C VAL A 315 20.87 8.29 -8.70
N LEU A 316 19.73 7.61 -8.51
CA LEU A 316 18.82 7.88 -7.40
C LEU A 316 19.22 7.17 -6.09
N PHE A 317 19.80 5.96 -6.18
CA PHE A 317 19.91 5.04 -5.03
C PHE A 317 21.31 4.44 -4.80
N GLY A 318 22.30 4.73 -5.65
CA GLY A 318 23.67 4.24 -5.46
C GLY A 318 23.81 2.72 -5.62
N GLU A 319 24.52 2.08 -4.69
CA GLU A 319 24.83 0.63 -4.76
C GLU A 319 23.63 -0.27 -4.39
N ASP A 320 22.64 0.25 -3.66
CA ASP A 320 21.48 -0.49 -3.13
C ASP A 320 20.24 -0.43 -4.04
N PHE A 321 20.42 -0.19 -5.33
CA PHE A 321 19.31 0.11 -6.26
C PHE A 321 18.27 -1.02 -6.49
N ASP A 322 18.43 -2.17 -5.84
CA ASP A 322 17.50 -3.30 -5.89
C ASP A 322 17.39 -3.95 -4.50
N LEU A 323 16.35 -3.58 -3.75
CA LEU A 323 16.17 -4.03 -2.36
C LEU A 323 15.56 -5.43 -2.26
N ARG A 324 15.12 -6.01 -3.37
CA ARG A 324 14.26 -7.19 -3.36
C ARG A 324 14.98 -8.43 -2.86
N THR A 325 14.34 -9.09 -1.90
CA THR A 325 14.67 -10.44 -1.46
C THR A 325 13.57 -11.42 -1.90
N TYR A 326 13.87 -12.72 -1.96
CA TYR A 326 12.95 -13.75 -2.42
C TYR A 326 12.84 -14.94 -1.45
N ASP A 327 13.40 -14.78 -0.25
CA ASP A 327 13.37 -15.76 0.82
C ASP A 327 11.94 -15.97 1.35
N GLY A 328 11.15 -14.89 1.52
CA GLY A 328 9.73 -15.01 1.85
C GLY A 328 8.92 -15.79 0.80
N VAL A 329 9.24 -15.65 -0.49
CA VAL A 329 8.64 -16.51 -1.54
C VAL A 329 9.03 -17.97 -1.34
N GLY A 330 10.28 -18.24 -0.99
CA GLY A 330 10.75 -19.58 -0.63
C GLY A 330 9.97 -20.17 0.55
N ARG A 331 9.75 -19.38 1.61
CA ARG A 331 8.97 -19.77 2.79
C ARG A 331 7.53 -20.11 2.44
N VAL A 332 6.87 -19.28 1.62
CA VAL A 332 5.52 -19.53 1.10
C VAL A 332 5.45 -20.89 0.40
N LEU A 333 6.35 -21.15 -0.55
CA LEU A 333 6.36 -22.40 -1.30
C LEU A 333 6.62 -23.62 -0.40
N ARG A 334 7.53 -23.50 0.56
CA ARG A 334 7.83 -24.57 1.53
C ARG A 334 6.66 -24.85 2.46
N ALA A 335 5.93 -23.82 2.88
CA ALA A 335 4.74 -23.96 3.73
C ALA A 335 3.65 -24.80 3.06
N PHE A 336 3.50 -24.67 1.73
CA PHE A 336 2.60 -25.50 0.91
C PHE A 336 3.23 -26.81 0.40
N GLY A 337 4.40 -27.19 0.91
CA GLY A 337 5.01 -28.50 0.65
C GLY A 337 5.80 -28.64 -0.66
N PHE A 338 6.06 -27.54 -1.38
CA PHE A 338 6.92 -27.58 -2.56
C PHE A 338 8.38 -27.82 -2.17
N GLU A 339 9.06 -28.67 -2.94
CA GLU A 339 10.48 -29.01 -2.77
C GLU A 339 11.29 -28.64 -4.02
N LYS A 340 10.66 -28.69 -5.19
CA LYS A 340 11.28 -28.40 -6.49
C LYS A 340 10.44 -27.42 -7.30
N VAL A 341 11.07 -26.48 -7.97
CA VAL A 341 10.37 -25.52 -8.85
C VAL A 341 11.07 -25.34 -10.19
N MET A 342 10.27 -25.23 -11.24
CA MET A 342 10.70 -24.82 -12.59
C MET A 342 10.44 -23.32 -12.73
N LEU A 343 11.42 -22.51 -12.35
CA LEU A 343 11.28 -21.07 -12.21
C LEU A 343 11.44 -20.36 -13.56
N GLN A 344 10.35 -19.76 -14.03
CA GLN A 344 10.28 -18.91 -15.22
C GLN A 344 10.91 -17.52 -14.97
N THR A 345 12.24 -17.42 -15.10
CA THR A 345 12.99 -16.20 -14.77
C THR A 345 14.19 -15.93 -15.67
N ASN A 346 14.44 -14.63 -15.89
CA ASN A 346 15.71 -14.11 -16.39
C ASN A 346 16.54 -13.39 -15.31
N ASN A 347 15.99 -13.25 -14.09
CA ASN A 347 16.68 -12.68 -12.93
C ASN A 347 17.31 -13.80 -12.08
N LYS A 348 18.64 -13.82 -11.97
CA LYS A 348 19.38 -14.80 -11.15
C LYS A 348 19.16 -14.63 -9.64
N ILE A 349 18.84 -13.42 -9.18
CA ILE A 349 18.56 -13.16 -7.75
C ILE A 349 17.38 -14.00 -7.26
N LYS A 350 16.35 -14.16 -8.11
CA LYS A 350 15.19 -15.03 -7.82
C LYS A 350 15.58 -16.48 -7.63
N ILE A 351 16.55 -16.98 -8.39
CA ILE A 351 17.02 -18.36 -8.28
C ILE A 351 17.70 -18.53 -6.93
N ARG A 352 18.66 -17.65 -6.62
CA ARG A 352 19.46 -17.72 -5.39
C ARG A 352 18.60 -17.62 -4.14
N GLY A 353 17.67 -16.67 -4.09
CA GLY A 353 16.80 -16.48 -2.93
C GLY A 353 15.89 -17.69 -2.64
N LEU A 354 15.51 -18.47 -3.66
CA LEU A 354 14.79 -19.72 -3.43
C LEU A 354 15.72 -20.87 -3.00
N GLU A 355 16.91 -20.97 -3.59
CA GLU A 355 17.91 -21.98 -3.23
C GLU A 355 18.39 -21.81 -1.78
N GLU A 356 18.54 -20.58 -1.30
CA GLU A 356 18.92 -20.25 0.08
C GLU A 356 17.89 -20.73 1.12
N VAL A 357 16.62 -20.86 0.73
CA VAL A 357 15.54 -21.42 1.56
C VAL A 357 15.40 -22.95 1.37
N GLY A 358 16.30 -23.56 0.60
CA GLY A 358 16.39 -25.01 0.42
C GLY A 358 15.49 -25.60 -0.67
N LEU A 359 14.99 -24.78 -1.61
CA LEU A 359 14.26 -25.27 -2.78
C LEU A 359 15.23 -25.72 -3.89
N THR A 360 14.91 -26.82 -4.57
CA THR A 360 15.62 -27.20 -5.80
C THR A 360 15.07 -26.41 -6.98
N VAL A 361 15.86 -25.51 -7.56
CA VAL A 361 15.41 -24.63 -8.64
C VAL A 361 15.95 -25.08 -10.00
N SER A 362 15.06 -25.30 -10.96
CA SER A 362 15.41 -25.47 -12.38
C SER A 362 14.99 -24.21 -13.13
N ARG A 363 15.91 -23.54 -13.82
CA ARG A 363 15.59 -22.31 -14.55
C ARG A 363 14.89 -22.62 -15.88
N VAL A 364 13.74 -21.97 -16.09
CA VAL A 364 13.09 -21.84 -17.40
C VAL A 364 13.21 -20.37 -17.83
N PRO A 365 13.73 -20.05 -19.03
CA PRO A 365 13.78 -18.67 -19.50
C PRO A 365 12.38 -18.06 -19.57
N ALA A 366 12.20 -16.86 -19.01
CA ALA A 366 10.92 -16.17 -19.11
C ALA A 366 10.69 -15.66 -20.54
N ILE A 367 9.44 -15.72 -21.00
CA ILE A 367 9.03 -15.17 -22.29
C ILE A 367 9.44 -13.71 -22.39
N THR A 368 10.13 -13.38 -23.48
CA THR A 368 10.47 -12.01 -23.83
C THR A 368 9.73 -11.72 -25.12
N VAL A 369 8.81 -10.77 -25.07
CA VAL A 369 8.11 -10.32 -26.28
C VAL A 369 9.02 -9.32 -26.97
N GLU A 370 9.28 -9.51 -28.27
CA GLU A 370 9.96 -8.52 -29.10
C GLU A 370 9.19 -7.20 -29.04
N LYS A 371 9.89 -6.09 -28.76
CA LYS A 371 9.26 -4.79 -28.55
C LYS A 371 9.66 -3.77 -29.58
N HIS A 372 8.77 -2.78 -29.71
CA HIS A 372 9.03 -1.48 -30.32
C HIS A 372 10.42 -0.92 -29.94
N PRO A 373 11.11 -0.19 -30.84
CA PRO A 373 12.53 0.20 -30.73
C PRO A 373 12.99 0.90 -29.42
N GLU A 374 12.06 1.36 -28.58
CA GLU A 374 12.34 2.11 -27.35
C GLU A 374 12.45 1.26 -26.08
N ALA A 375 12.16 -0.05 -26.15
CA ALA A 375 12.04 -0.87 -24.96
C ALA A 375 13.37 -1.48 -24.44
N ARG A 376 14.22 -0.65 -23.83
CA ARG A 376 15.52 -1.05 -23.24
C ARG A 376 15.44 -1.85 -21.93
N HIS A 377 14.23 -2.18 -21.46
CA HIS A 377 14.01 -2.73 -20.10
C HIS A 377 14.41 -4.21 -19.95
N ALA A 378 14.08 -5.06 -20.93
CA ALA A 378 14.40 -6.48 -20.88
C ALA A 378 15.92 -6.73 -20.99
N GLU A 379 16.60 -5.96 -21.83
CA GLU A 379 18.07 -5.97 -21.96
C GLU A 379 18.75 -5.54 -20.66
N SER A 380 18.20 -4.53 -19.97
CA SER A 380 18.70 -4.08 -18.67
C SER A 380 18.63 -5.21 -17.63
N LYS A 381 17.51 -5.95 -17.55
CA LYS A 381 17.40 -7.13 -16.65
C LYS A 381 18.43 -8.21 -16.99
N LYS A 382 18.65 -8.49 -18.27
CA LYS A 382 19.63 -9.49 -18.74
C LYS A 382 21.07 -9.07 -18.41
N ARG A 383 21.43 -7.79 -18.62
CA ARG A 383 22.77 -7.24 -18.33
C ARG A 383 23.06 -7.22 -16.83
N TYR A 384 22.09 -6.84 -16.00
CA TYR A 384 22.25 -6.84 -14.54
C TYR A 384 22.58 -8.24 -13.98
N GLY A 385 21.87 -9.27 -14.45
CA GLY A 385 22.17 -10.66 -14.06
C GLY A 385 23.57 -11.15 -14.47
N GLN A 386 24.25 -10.45 -15.37
CA GLN A 386 25.65 -10.73 -15.77
C GLN A 386 26.67 -9.90 -14.98
N MET A 387 26.33 -8.69 -14.53
CA MET A 387 27.28 -7.80 -13.83
C MET A 387 27.67 -8.26 -12.43
N TYR A 388 26.76 -8.91 -11.69
CA TYR A 388 27.03 -9.34 -10.30
C TYR A 388 27.66 -10.73 -10.19
N PHE A 389 27.74 -11.48 -11.30
CA PHE A 389 28.20 -12.86 -11.29
C PHE A 389 29.00 -13.14 -12.56
N LYS A 390 30.28 -12.76 -12.53
CA LYS A 390 31.30 -13.37 -13.41
C LYS A 390 31.44 -14.84 -12.98
N GLU A 391 31.44 -15.73 -13.97
CA GLU A 391 31.68 -17.18 -13.80
C GLU A 391 32.96 -17.47 -13.03
#